data_AF-A0A1B8U4S8-F1
#
_entry.id   AF-A0A1B8U4S8-F1
#
_cell.length_a   1.000
_cell.length_b   1.000
_cell.length_c   1.000
_cell.angle_alpha   90.00
_cell.angle_beta   90.00
_cell.angle_gamma   90.00
#
_symmetry.space_group_name_H-M   'P 1'
#
loop_
_entity.id
_entity.type
_entity.pdbx_description
1 polymer ?
#
loop_
_entity_poly.entity_id
_entity_poly.type
_entity_poly.pdbx_seq_one_letter_code
_entity_poly.pdbx_strand_id
1 'polypeptide(L)'
;MKLKNIILTVSFLGLMLFNTTLFAQDSNYNLIKKELTQKQIDLLQKEREVMKTNREAFKASLTTEQLAILKDKTISKTEMKQRLVATFSADQKNMVQSQQVRLRKTRESFRKTLTSEQRKMLKERIDKIRNSKDRGELKDGPRINNEKDKKVRNRGI
;
A
#
# COMPACT_ATOMS: atom_id res chain seq x y z
N MET A 1 3.62 -15.61 -11.46
CA MET A 1 3.14 -15.15 -10.14
C MET A 1 1.61 -15.15 -10.12
N LYS A 2 0.96 -15.63 -9.04
CA LYS A 2 -0.51 -15.60 -8.92
C LYS A 2 -1.03 -14.14 -8.97
N LEU A 3 -2.20 -13.88 -9.57
CA LEU A 3 -2.80 -12.55 -9.75
C LEU A 3 -2.85 -11.70 -8.46
N LYS A 4 -3.12 -12.33 -7.31
CA LYS A 4 -3.11 -11.68 -5.99
C LYS A 4 -1.73 -11.10 -5.63
N ASN A 5 -0.65 -11.78 -6.01
CA ASN A 5 0.72 -11.34 -5.76
C ASN A 5 1.06 -10.14 -6.66
N ILE A 6 0.57 -10.13 -7.91
CA ILE A 6 0.75 -9.00 -8.85
C ILE A 6 0.03 -7.74 -8.33
N ILE A 7 -1.19 -7.87 -7.80
CA ILE A 7 -1.93 -6.72 -7.25
C ILE A 7 -1.21 -6.13 -6.01
N LEU A 8 -0.63 -6.99 -5.18
CA LEU A 8 0.12 -6.58 -4.00
C LEU A 8 1.47 -5.95 -4.34
N THR A 9 2.19 -6.45 -5.34
CA THR A 9 3.44 -5.83 -5.82
C THR A 9 3.15 -4.47 -6.45
N VAL A 10 2.14 -4.36 -7.30
CA VAL A 10 1.72 -3.09 -7.93
C VAL A 10 1.27 -2.04 -6.90
N SER A 11 0.61 -2.46 -5.82
CA SER A 11 0.24 -1.56 -4.72
C SER A 11 1.46 -1.09 -3.91
N PHE A 12 2.41 -1.99 -3.68
CA PHE A 12 3.66 -1.70 -2.98
C PHE A 12 4.59 -0.77 -3.78
N LEU A 13 4.75 -1.02 -5.09
CA LEU A 13 5.43 -0.12 -6.01
C LEU A 13 4.81 1.28 -5.99
N GLY A 14 3.48 1.36 -5.94
CA GLY A 14 2.74 2.61 -5.82
C GLY A 14 3.22 3.46 -4.63
N LEU A 15 3.50 2.81 -3.51
CA LEU A 15 3.95 3.43 -2.27
C LEU A 15 5.46 3.76 -2.29
N MET A 16 6.27 2.94 -2.95
CA MET A 16 7.71 3.13 -3.04
C MET A 16 8.15 4.15 -4.09
N LEU A 17 7.44 4.25 -5.22
CA LEU A 17 7.90 4.98 -6.39
C LEU A 17 7.26 6.35 -6.54
N PHE A 18 6.00 6.49 -6.15
CA PHE A 18 5.33 7.79 -6.20
C PHE A 18 5.58 8.53 -4.89
N ASN A 19 6.08 9.77 -4.97
CA ASN A 19 6.13 10.69 -3.84
C ASN A 19 4.68 11.07 -3.47
N THR A 20 3.95 10.17 -2.81
CA THR A 20 2.83 10.60 -2.01
C THR A 20 3.43 11.45 -0.91
N THR A 21 3.20 12.76 -0.98
CA THR A 21 3.52 13.67 0.12
C THR A 21 2.93 13.07 1.39
N LEU A 22 3.81 12.66 2.32
CA LEU A 22 3.39 12.16 3.64
C LEU A 22 2.56 13.24 4.38
N PHE A 23 2.61 14.50 3.93
CA PHE A 23 1.80 15.62 4.38
C PHE A 23 0.27 15.38 4.31
N ALA A 24 -0.25 14.65 3.30
CA ALA A 24 -1.67 14.28 3.29
C ALA A 24 -2.00 13.13 4.25
N GLN A 25 -0.97 12.43 4.73
CA GLN A 25 -1.06 11.35 5.71
C GLN A 25 -0.90 11.89 7.15
N ASP A 26 -0.30 13.07 7.35
CA ASP A 26 -0.06 13.66 8.68
C ASP A 26 -1.36 14.02 9.41
N SER A 27 -2.39 14.54 8.74
CA SER A 27 -3.66 14.87 9.42
C SER A 27 -4.36 13.62 9.98
N ASN A 28 -4.47 12.55 9.19
CA ASN A 28 -5.02 11.28 9.63
C ASN A 28 -4.10 10.55 10.63
N TYR A 29 -2.79 10.62 10.44
CA TYR A 29 -1.80 10.04 11.34
C TYR A 29 -1.84 10.70 12.71
N ASN A 30 -1.88 12.03 12.77
CA ASN A 30 -1.95 12.80 14.02
C ASN A 30 -3.25 12.50 14.78
N LEU A 31 -4.37 12.34 14.06
CA LEU A 31 -5.65 11.96 14.68
C LEU A 31 -5.62 10.53 15.25
N ILE A 32 -4.92 9.60 14.61
CA ILE A 32 -4.74 8.24 15.13
C ILE A 32 -3.74 8.24 16.29
N LYS A 33 -2.68 9.04 16.21
CA LYS A 33 -1.62 9.17 17.22
C LYS A 33 -2.17 9.57 18.59
N LYS A 34 -3.20 10.43 18.63
CA LYS A 34 -3.87 10.84 19.88
C LYS A 34 -4.51 9.69 20.66
N GLU A 35 -4.88 8.62 19.95
CA GLU A 35 -5.59 7.46 20.52
C GLU A 35 -4.65 6.28 20.81
N LEU A 36 -3.35 6.43 20.53
CA LEU A 36 -2.34 5.40 20.70
C LEU A 36 -1.45 5.70 21.90
N THR A 37 -0.96 4.65 22.54
CA THR A 37 0.04 4.78 23.61
C THR A 37 1.39 5.19 23.04
N GLN A 38 2.26 5.81 23.85
CA GLN A 38 3.60 6.19 23.42
C GLN A 38 4.38 5.00 22.83
N LYS A 39 4.29 3.82 23.47
CA LYS A 39 4.91 2.59 22.96
C LYS A 39 4.40 2.21 21.56
N GLN A 40 3.09 2.35 21.30
CA GLN A 40 2.50 2.07 19.97
C GLN A 40 2.97 3.10 18.92
N ILE A 41 3.11 4.37 19.32
CA ILE A 41 3.62 5.44 18.47
C ILE A 41 5.08 5.18 18.08
N ASP A 42 5.92 4.81 19.04
CA ASP A 42 7.33 4.53 18.82
C ASP A 42 7.51 3.35 17.83
N LEU A 43 6.63 2.34 17.93
CA LEU A 43 6.59 1.24 16.96
C LEU A 43 6.27 1.72 15.54
N LEU A 44 5.31 2.65 15.39
CA LEU A 44 4.97 3.22 14.08
C LEU A 44 6.10 4.08 13.51
N GLN A 45 6.78 4.85 14.36
CA GLN A 45 7.88 5.71 13.96
C GLN A 45 9.09 4.87 13.53
N LYS A 46 9.44 3.82 14.29
CA LYS A 46 10.46 2.85 13.90
C LYS A 46 10.13 2.18 12.56
N GLU A 47 8.88 1.79 12.36
CA GLU A 47 8.46 1.19 11.08
C GLU A 47 8.56 2.17 9.91
N ARG A 48 8.26 3.45 10.14
CA ARG A 48 8.41 4.51 9.12
C ARG A 48 9.86 4.67 8.67
N GLU A 49 10.80 4.65 9.59
CA GLU A 49 12.24 4.69 9.26
C GLU A 49 12.68 3.46 8.46
N VAL A 50 12.23 2.26 8.86
CA VAL A 50 12.54 1.05 8.08
C VAL A 50 11.91 1.10 6.69
N MET A 51 10.74 1.71 6.53
CA MET A 51 10.14 1.92 5.20
C MET A 51 10.91 2.92 4.36
N LYS A 52 11.46 3.97 4.97
CA LYS A 52 12.31 4.95 4.29
C LYS A 52 13.60 4.31 3.76
N THR A 53 14.31 3.56 4.60
CA THR A 53 15.55 2.88 4.18
C THR A 53 15.30 1.84 3.10
N ASN A 54 14.22 1.05 3.23
CA ASN A 54 13.79 0.10 2.19
C ASN A 54 13.45 0.78 0.86
N ARG A 55 12.83 1.97 0.91
CA ARG A 55 12.52 2.77 -0.28
C ARG A 55 13.80 3.26 -0.95
N GLU A 56 14.75 3.75 -0.18
CA GLU A 56 16.04 4.24 -0.69
C GLU A 56 16.84 3.10 -1.33
N ALA A 57 16.94 1.95 -0.66
CA ALA A 57 17.58 0.75 -1.21
C ALA A 57 16.91 0.29 -2.51
N PHE A 58 15.57 0.25 -2.55
CA PHE A 58 14.86 -0.11 -3.77
C PHE A 58 15.08 0.88 -4.90
N LYS A 59 15.07 2.19 -4.62
CA LYS A 59 15.37 3.24 -5.62
C LYS A 59 16.80 3.13 -6.16
N ALA A 60 17.77 2.86 -5.29
CA ALA A 60 19.16 2.67 -5.69
C ALA A 60 19.34 1.43 -6.58
N SER A 61 18.47 0.44 -6.46
CA SER A 61 18.49 -0.76 -7.31
C SER A 61 17.92 -0.54 -8.71
N LEU A 62 17.29 0.61 -9.02
CA LEU A 62 16.61 0.82 -10.31
C LEU A 62 17.61 1.06 -11.44
N THR A 63 17.38 0.40 -12.58
CA THR A 63 18.19 0.58 -13.79
C THR A 63 17.79 1.82 -14.58
N THR A 64 18.62 2.24 -15.53
CA THR A 64 18.33 3.37 -16.44
C THR A 64 17.04 3.15 -17.24
N GLU A 65 16.82 1.93 -17.74
CA GLU A 65 15.59 1.54 -18.44
C GLU A 65 14.35 1.68 -17.53
N GLN A 66 14.45 1.20 -16.29
CA GLN A 66 13.37 1.30 -15.31
C GLN A 66 13.06 2.75 -14.93
N LEU A 67 14.08 3.60 -14.84
CA LEU A 67 13.93 5.04 -14.61
C LEU A 67 13.28 5.74 -15.81
N ALA A 68 13.53 5.29 -17.04
CA ALA A 68 12.87 5.82 -18.23
C ALA A 68 11.37 5.50 -18.22
N ILE A 69 10.98 4.27 -17.87
CA ILE A 69 9.56 3.88 -17.69
C ILE A 69 8.87 4.79 -16.67
N LEU A 70 9.55 5.15 -15.58
CA LEU A 70 8.99 6.00 -14.53
C LEU A 70 8.83 7.48 -14.93
N LYS A 71 9.63 7.96 -15.88
CA LYS A 71 9.58 9.34 -16.38
C LYS A 71 8.58 9.52 -17.51
N ASP A 72 8.12 8.42 -18.12
CA ASP A 72 7.16 8.45 -19.21
C ASP A 72 5.79 8.96 -18.72
N LYS A 73 5.42 10.15 -19.20
CA LYS A 73 4.14 10.81 -18.89
C LYS A 73 3.02 10.41 -19.87
N THR A 74 3.34 9.69 -20.93
CA THR A 74 2.38 9.31 -21.98
C THR A 74 1.56 8.08 -21.60
N ILE A 75 2.07 7.27 -20.65
CA ILE A 75 1.42 6.04 -20.20
C ILE A 75 0.66 6.23 -18.87
N SER A 76 -0.39 5.43 -18.68
CA SER A 76 -1.15 5.44 -17.42
C SER A 76 -0.31 4.95 -16.24
N LYS A 77 -0.64 5.39 -15.02
CA LYS A 77 0.03 4.89 -13.78
C LYS A 77 -0.10 3.37 -13.60
N THR A 78 -1.15 2.76 -14.13
CA THR A 78 -1.35 1.30 -14.07
C THR A 78 -0.41 0.60 -15.02
N GLU A 79 -0.32 1.10 -16.25
CA GLU A 79 0.55 0.56 -17.28
C GLU A 79 2.03 0.74 -16.93
N MET A 80 2.43 1.92 -16.44
CA MET A 80 3.76 2.18 -15.92
C MET A 80 4.19 1.12 -14.88
N LYS A 81 3.30 0.76 -13.95
CA LYS A 81 3.59 -0.27 -12.95
C LYS A 81 3.72 -1.67 -13.56
N GLN A 82 2.90 -2.00 -14.55
CA GLN A 82 2.98 -3.30 -15.23
C GLN A 82 4.30 -3.44 -15.99
N ARG A 83 4.67 -2.43 -16.79
CA ARG A 83 5.94 -2.39 -17.52
C ARG A 83 7.12 -2.47 -16.56
N LEU A 84 7.10 -1.66 -15.49
CA LEU A 84 8.17 -1.66 -14.51
C LEU A 84 8.32 -3.02 -13.81
N VAL A 85 7.24 -3.66 -13.37
CA VAL A 85 7.31 -4.99 -12.74
C VAL A 85 7.83 -6.06 -13.71
N ALA A 86 7.52 -5.96 -15.01
CA ALA A 86 8.04 -6.88 -16.01
C ALA A 86 9.58 -6.81 -16.11
N THR A 87 10.16 -5.62 -15.98
CA THR A 87 11.61 -5.39 -16.04
C THR A 87 12.37 -5.74 -14.75
N PHE A 88 11.73 -6.23 -13.70
CA PHE A 88 12.41 -6.48 -12.43
C PHE A 88 13.40 -7.65 -12.47
N SER A 89 14.60 -7.42 -11.93
CA SER A 89 15.59 -8.46 -11.66
C SER A 89 15.11 -9.43 -10.56
N ALA A 90 15.82 -10.56 -10.42
CA ALA A 90 15.56 -11.51 -9.33
C ALA A 90 15.71 -10.84 -7.96
N ASP A 91 16.75 -10.03 -7.78
CA ASP A 91 17.01 -9.32 -6.53
C ASP A 91 15.91 -8.29 -6.20
N GLN A 92 15.49 -7.50 -7.19
CA GLN A 92 14.39 -6.55 -7.02
C GLN A 92 13.08 -7.26 -6.66
N LYS A 93 12.79 -8.40 -7.29
CA LYS A 93 11.64 -9.24 -6.94
C LYS A 93 11.73 -9.76 -5.51
N ASN A 94 12.91 -10.18 -5.07
CA ASN A 94 13.16 -10.67 -3.71
C ASN A 94 13.04 -9.55 -2.66
N MET A 95 13.55 -8.34 -2.95
CA MET A 95 13.37 -7.17 -2.09
C MET A 95 11.89 -6.85 -1.88
N VAL A 96 11.10 -6.82 -2.95
CA VAL A 96 9.66 -6.55 -2.84
C VAL A 96 8.94 -7.64 -2.06
N GLN A 97 9.23 -8.91 -2.32
CA GLN A 97 8.59 -10.03 -1.62
C GLN A 97 8.92 -10.06 -0.13
N SER A 98 10.19 -9.90 0.22
CA SER A 98 10.64 -9.87 1.62
C SER A 98 9.98 -8.71 2.38
N GLN A 99 9.91 -7.53 1.76
CA GLN A 99 9.23 -6.36 2.33
C GLN A 99 7.72 -6.59 2.51
N GLN A 100 7.04 -7.26 1.57
CA GLN A 100 5.63 -7.63 1.72
C GLN A 100 5.39 -8.58 2.90
N VAL A 101 6.23 -9.61 3.05
CA VAL A 101 6.12 -10.55 4.17
C VAL A 101 6.38 -9.84 5.49
N ARG A 102 7.43 -9.01 5.56
CA ARG A 102 7.75 -8.19 6.74
C ARG A 102 6.58 -7.29 7.12
N LEU A 103 6.01 -6.55 6.17
CA LEU A 103 4.88 -5.66 6.42
C LEU A 103 3.65 -6.40 6.96
N ARG A 104 3.37 -7.60 6.44
CA ARG A 104 2.28 -8.44 6.96
C ARG A 104 2.52 -8.81 8.42
N LYS A 105 3.72 -9.28 8.75
CA LYS A 105 4.12 -9.64 10.12
C LYS A 105 4.07 -8.43 11.05
N THR A 106 4.66 -7.30 10.67
CA THR A 106 4.62 -6.06 11.46
C THR A 106 3.19 -5.60 11.72
N ARG A 107 2.33 -5.64 10.69
CA ARG A 107 0.91 -5.26 10.85
C ARG A 107 0.17 -6.18 11.81
N GLU A 108 0.45 -7.47 11.79
CA GLU A 108 -0.13 -8.42 12.72
C GLU A 108 0.34 -8.16 14.14
N SER A 109 1.65 -7.99 14.36
CA SER A 109 2.22 -7.66 15.67
C SER A 109 1.67 -6.35 16.21
N PHE A 110 1.57 -5.30 15.39
CA PHE A 110 0.96 -4.03 15.78
C PHE A 110 -0.52 -4.19 16.15
N ARG A 111 -1.29 -5.01 15.43
CA ARG A 111 -2.71 -5.25 15.81
C ARG A 111 -2.86 -5.91 17.16
N LYS A 112 -1.90 -6.77 17.55
CA LYS A 112 -1.89 -7.41 18.88
C LYS A 112 -1.66 -6.40 20.00
N THR A 113 -0.97 -5.28 19.73
CA THR A 113 -0.77 -4.23 20.74
C THR A 113 -1.99 -3.33 20.93
N LEU A 114 -2.95 -3.34 20.00
CA LEU A 114 -4.15 -2.50 20.06
C LEU A 114 -5.23 -3.09 20.98
N THR A 115 -5.92 -2.23 21.73
CA THR A 115 -7.12 -2.58 22.49
C THR A 115 -8.34 -2.79 21.56
N SER A 116 -9.42 -3.37 22.09
CA SER A 116 -10.69 -3.52 21.35
C SER A 116 -11.23 -2.18 20.86
N GLU A 117 -11.23 -1.16 21.71
CA GLU A 117 -11.69 0.19 21.38
C GLU A 117 -10.82 0.85 20.31
N GLN A 118 -9.49 0.74 20.43
CA GLN A 118 -8.58 1.23 19.39
C GLN A 118 -8.82 0.54 18.04
N ARG A 119 -9.09 -0.77 18.02
CA ARG A 119 -9.40 -1.50 16.78
C ARG A 119 -10.73 -1.06 16.18
N LYS A 120 -11.77 -0.84 16.99
CA LYS A 120 -13.09 -0.38 16.55
C LYS A 120 -12.98 1.03 15.94
N MET A 121 -12.34 1.95 16.65
CA MET A 121 -12.09 3.31 16.18
C MET A 121 -11.30 3.32 14.86
N LEU A 122 -10.22 2.53 14.75
CA LEU A 122 -9.44 2.44 13.51
C LEU A 122 -10.27 1.87 12.35
N LYS A 123 -11.13 0.89 12.61
CA LYS A 123 -12.02 0.30 11.60
C LYS A 123 -13.01 1.35 11.08
N GLU A 124 -13.67 2.08 11.98
CA GLU A 124 -14.63 3.12 11.62
C GLU A 124 -13.98 4.24 10.80
N ARG A 125 -12.76 4.66 11.16
CA ARG A 125 -12.00 5.64 10.38
C ARG A 125 -11.66 5.13 8.98
N ILE A 126 -11.21 3.87 8.85
CA ILE A 126 -10.94 3.26 7.54
C ILE A 126 -12.21 3.20 6.70
N ASP A 127 -13.34 2.82 7.29
CA ASP A 127 -14.61 2.74 6.58
C ASP A 127 -15.11 4.13 6.15
N LYS A 128 -14.96 5.16 7.00
CA LYS A 128 -15.24 6.57 6.64
C LYS A 128 -14.39 7.01 5.45
N ILE A 129 -13.07 6.80 5.47
CA ILE A 129 -12.18 7.14 4.33
C ILE A 129 -12.58 6.39 3.06
N ARG A 130 -13.02 5.13 3.18
CA ARG A 130 -13.45 4.30 2.04
C ARG A 130 -14.78 4.74 1.44
N ASN A 131 -15.59 5.44 2.22
CA ASN A 131 -16.91 5.93 1.83
C ASN A 131 -16.88 7.41 1.41
N SER A 132 -15.94 8.21 1.94
CA SER A 132 -15.81 9.64 1.64
C SER A 132 -14.93 9.95 0.42
N LYS A 133 -13.99 9.07 0.07
CA LYS A 133 -13.32 9.18 -1.23
C LYS A 133 -14.35 8.84 -2.31
N ASP A 134 -14.80 9.86 -3.02
CA ASP A 134 -15.35 9.69 -4.36
C ASP A 134 -14.39 8.79 -5.12
N ARG A 135 -14.87 7.60 -5.44
CA ARG A 135 -14.05 6.55 -6.00
C ARG A 135 -13.95 6.86 -7.48
N GLY A 136 -13.10 7.83 -7.81
CA GLY A 136 -12.51 7.96 -9.15
C GLY A 136 -12.25 6.54 -9.65
N GLU A 137 -12.88 6.26 -10.79
CA GLU A 137 -13.36 4.95 -11.24
C GLU A 137 -12.60 3.79 -10.57
N LEU A 138 -13.27 3.09 -9.65
CA LEU A 138 -12.88 1.71 -9.40
C LEU A 138 -12.74 1.07 -10.78
N LYS A 139 -11.59 0.46 -11.07
CA LYS A 139 -11.30 -0.18 -12.36
C LYS A 139 -12.45 -1.07 -12.88
N ASP A 140 -13.31 -1.54 -11.98
CA ASP A 140 -14.46 -2.39 -12.27
C ASP A 140 -15.81 -1.85 -11.70
N GLY A 141 -15.89 -0.59 -11.29
CA GLY A 141 -17.10 0.01 -10.71
C GLY A 141 -17.45 -0.47 -9.28
N PRO A 142 -18.63 -0.11 -8.74
CA PRO A 142 -19.11 -0.52 -7.42
C PRO A 142 -19.04 -2.05 -7.21
N ARG A 143 -18.90 -2.48 -5.95
CA ARG A 143 -18.96 -3.93 -5.64
C ARG A 143 -20.36 -4.43 -5.96
N ILE A 144 -20.45 -5.43 -6.82
CA ILE A 144 -21.69 -6.16 -7.11
C ILE A 144 -21.94 -7.21 -6.02
N ASN A 145 -23.21 -7.50 -5.75
CA ASN A 145 -23.56 -8.66 -4.94
C ASN A 145 -23.31 -9.92 -5.77
N ASN A 146 -22.66 -10.93 -5.18
CA ASN A 146 -22.67 -12.27 -5.77
C ASN A 146 -23.95 -13.03 -5.35
N GLU A 147 -24.16 -14.21 -5.92
CA GLU A 147 -25.27 -15.13 -5.61
C GLU A 147 -25.42 -15.52 -4.12
N LYS A 148 -24.47 -15.15 -3.25
CA LYS A 148 -24.49 -15.38 -1.80
C LYS A 148 -24.65 -14.08 -0.99
N ASP A 149 -25.18 -13.03 -1.62
CA ASP A 149 -25.34 -11.67 -1.08
C ASP A 149 -24.07 -11.04 -0.51
N LYS A 150 -22.90 -11.52 -0.95
CA LYS A 150 -21.62 -10.94 -0.56
C LYS A 150 -21.19 -9.92 -1.59
N LYS A 151 -20.89 -8.70 -1.14
CA LYS A 151 -20.30 -7.65 -1.97
C LYS A 151 -18.91 -8.08 -2.47
N VAL A 152 -18.81 -8.46 -3.73
CA VAL A 152 -17.57 -8.87 -4.40
C VAL A 152 -17.08 -7.76 -5.33
N ARG A 153 -15.78 -7.74 -5.63
CA ARG A 153 -15.27 -6.86 -6.69
C ARG A 153 -15.75 -7.43 -8.02
N ASN A 154 -16.38 -6.59 -8.83
CA ASN A 154 -16.55 -6.89 -10.23
C ASN A 154 -15.15 -7.16 -10.80
N ARG A 155 -14.98 -8.29 -11.48
CA ARG A 155 -13.74 -8.63 -12.17
C ARG A 155 -14.22 -8.67 -13.61
N GLY A 156 -14.05 -7.57 -14.34
CA GLY A 156 -14.41 -7.55 -15.76
C GLY A 156 -13.89 -8.82 -16.43
N ILE A 157 -14.78 -9.50 -17.17
CA ILE A 157 -14.43 -10.65 -18.00
C ILE A 157 -13.53 -10.17 -19.13
#